data_AF-A0A0K3CN60-F1
#
_entry.id   AF-A0A0K3CN60-F1
#
_cell.length_a   1.000
_cell.length_b   1.000
_cell.length_c   1.000
_cell.angle_alpha   90.00
_cell.angle_beta   90.00
_cell.angle_gamma   90.00
#
_symmetry.space_group_name_H-M   'P 1'
#
loop_
_entity.id
_entity.type
_entity.pdbx_description
1 polymer ?
#
loop_
_entity_poly.entity_id
_entity_poly.type
_entity_poly.pdbx_seq_one_letter_code
_entity_poly.pdbx_strand_id
1 'polypeptide(L)'
;MAPAARSADELIRVLDESCTATLASLKRPTREPAALSSAESSSPPSLSDIRNDVLAHLQAISKEVTAISLALRPPVSQDALKGTLEKLVGVVGKLVYAAELLPRDGTLAKRMNWTVQESLEAFQHFLSSISSTLAAPSSSAKSARDELLRSAKTVWSVVDKAQEMGDDLAAALEPPQDELKEAVEEVLSVGEELAKCIEGAVDERGSEEVKKAEMEWLGVWRKQRDTAKAKLDAI
;
A
#
# COMPACT_ATOMS: atom_id res chain seq x y z
N MET A 1 20.64 35.72 -8.00
CA MET A 1 19.34 35.81 -8.70
C MET A 1 18.39 34.87 -7.98
N ALA A 2 17.35 35.38 -7.32
CA ALA A 2 16.35 34.53 -6.67
C ALA A 2 15.53 33.81 -7.75
N PRO A 3 15.20 32.51 -7.60
CA PRO A 3 14.33 31.81 -8.53
C PRO A 3 12.98 32.50 -8.58
N ALA A 4 12.44 32.71 -9.79
CA ALA A 4 11.11 33.27 -9.98
C ALA A 4 10.09 32.41 -9.23
N ALA A 5 9.25 33.03 -8.42
CA ALA A 5 8.32 32.31 -7.57
C ALA A 5 7.22 31.68 -8.45
N ARG A 6 7.08 30.35 -8.40
CA ARG A 6 6.13 29.59 -9.24
C ARG A 6 4.69 30.04 -9.02
N SER A 7 3.86 30.01 -10.07
CA SER A 7 2.42 30.27 -9.93
C SER A 7 1.69 29.05 -9.33
N ALA A 8 0.47 29.25 -8.82
CA ALA A 8 -0.36 28.14 -8.34
C ALA A 8 -0.63 27.12 -9.46
N ASP A 9 -0.92 27.60 -10.68
CA ASP A 9 -1.15 26.75 -11.85
C ASP A 9 0.08 25.92 -12.23
N GLU A 10 1.28 26.52 -12.14
CA GLU A 10 2.53 25.80 -12.39
C GLU A 10 2.75 24.70 -11.35
N LEU A 11 2.48 24.97 -10.07
CA LEU A 11 2.61 23.99 -9.00
C LEU A 11 1.59 22.84 -9.15
N ILE A 12 0.34 23.14 -9.50
CA ILE A 12 -0.68 22.13 -9.78
C ILE A 12 -0.25 21.23 -10.94
N ARG A 13 0.27 21.82 -12.03
CA ARG A 13 0.78 21.06 -13.18
C ARG A 13 1.94 20.15 -12.79
N VAL A 14 2.91 20.65 -12.01
CA VAL A 14 4.06 19.85 -11.53
C VAL A 14 3.58 18.67 -10.68
N LEU A 15 2.61 18.89 -9.79
CA LEU A 15 2.02 17.83 -8.97
C LEU A 15 1.32 16.77 -9.84
N ASP A 16 0.53 17.20 -10.82
CA ASP A 16 -0.19 16.29 -11.71
C ASP A 16 0.76 15.46 -12.60
N GLU A 17 1.81 16.09 -13.14
CA GLU A 17 2.86 15.41 -13.91
C GLU A 17 3.60 14.37 -13.04
N SER A 18 3.91 14.73 -11.80
CA SER A 18 4.55 13.81 -10.84
C SER A 18 3.64 12.61 -10.53
N CYS A 19 2.34 12.83 -10.31
CA CYS A 19 1.38 11.75 -10.08
C CYS A 19 1.26 10.85 -11.31
N THR A 20 1.11 11.44 -12.50
CA THR A 20 0.99 10.71 -13.77
C THR A 20 2.23 9.84 -14.05
N ALA A 21 3.43 10.40 -13.89
CA ALA A 21 4.67 9.67 -14.11
C ALA A 21 4.80 8.48 -13.14
N THR A 22 4.42 8.69 -11.87
CA THR A 22 4.46 7.66 -10.83
C THR A 22 3.43 6.57 -11.11
N LEU A 23 2.19 6.91 -11.44
CA LEU A 23 1.16 5.95 -11.83
C LEU A 23 1.60 5.11 -13.04
N ALA A 24 2.21 5.74 -14.05
CA ALA A 24 2.76 5.01 -15.21
C ALA A 24 3.94 4.09 -14.83
N SER A 25 4.73 4.47 -13.83
CA SER A 25 5.78 3.61 -13.26
C SER A 25 5.19 2.43 -12.47
N LEU A 26 4.15 2.66 -11.69
CA LEU A 26 3.48 1.65 -10.88
C LEU A 26 2.74 0.61 -11.74
N LYS A 27 2.14 1.03 -12.85
CA LYS A 27 1.39 0.16 -13.77
C LYS A 27 2.27 -0.69 -14.70
N ARG A 28 3.59 -0.44 -14.79
CA ARG A 28 4.48 -1.23 -15.66
C ARG A 28 4.70 -2.65 -15.11
N PRO A 29 4.46 -3.70 -15.91
CA PRO A 29 4.83 -5.06 -15.52
C PRO A 29 6.36 -5.18 -15.50
N THR A 30 6.88 -5.64 -14.36
CA THR A 30 8.25 -6.09 -14.07
C THR A 30 9.36 -5.34 -14.82
N ARG A 31 9.94 -4.33 -14.16
CA ARG A 31 11.24 -3.79 -14.59
C ARG A 31 12.30 -4.82 -14.24
N GLU A 32 13.03 -5.35 -15.24
CA GLU A 32 14.31 -6.02 -14.96
C GLU A 32 15.13 -5.10 -14.05
N PRO A 33 15.69 -5.60 -12.93
CA PRO A 33 16.48 -4.77 -12.04
C PRO A 33 17.59 -4.14 -12.87
N ALA A 34 17.55 -2.82 -13.00
CA ALA A 34 18.62 -2.09 -13.65
C ALA A 34 19.89 -2.41 -12.86
N ALA A 35 20.81 -3.16 -13.46
CA ALA A 35 22.12 -3.40 -12.92
C ALA A 35 22.84 -2.05 -12.80
N LEU A 36 22.67 -1.38 -11.66
CA LEU A 36 23.33 -0.13 -11.36
C LEU A 36 24.21 -0.35 -10.14
N SER A 37 25.51 -0.40 -10.46
CA SER A 37 26.70 -0.03 -9.69
C SER A 37 26.62 -0.07 -8.17
N SER A 38 27.50 -0.90 -7.63
CA SER A 38 28.08 -0.82 -6.30
C SER A 38 28.34 0.61 -5.84
N ALA A 39 27.52 1.11 -4.91
CA ALA A 39 27.89 2.21 -4.03
C ALA A 39 27.08 2.12 -2.72
N GLU A 40 27.84 1.99 -1.62
CA GLU A 40 27.51 2.25 -0.22
C GLU A 40 26.62 1.26 0.56
N SER A 41 27.18 0.87 1.71
CA SER A 41 26.75 -0.20 2.61
C SER A 41 25.61 0.21 3.54
N SER A 42 24.45 0.54 2.99
CA SER A 42 23.20 0.55 3.76
C SER A 42 22.36 -0.65 3.33
N SER A 43 21.94 -1.49 4.28
CA SER A 43 20.92 -2.50 4.04
C SER A 43 19.70 -1.85 3.36
N PRO A 44 19.10 -2.48 2.34
CA PRO A 44 17.90 -1.94 1.71
C PRO A 44 16.80 -1.72 2.76
N PRO A 45 15.98 -0.66 2.62
CA PRO A 45 14.93 -0.35 3.58
C PRO A 45 13.97 -1.53 3.70
N SER A 46 13.52 -1.83 4.92
CA SER A 46 12.56 -2.91 5.11
C SER A 46 11.19 -2.52 4.55
N LEU A 47 10.37 -3.51 4.23
CA LEU A 47 9.01 -3.26 3.75
C LEU A 47 8.16 -2.53 4.80
N SER A 48 8.43 -2.74 6.09
CA SER A 48 7.80 -2.01 7.19
C SER A 48 8.19 -0.53 7.18
N ASP A 49 9.47 -0.22 6.93
CA ASP A 49 9.95 1.17 6.83
C ASP A 49 9.27 1.88 5.65
N ILE A 50 9.27 1.25 4.48
CA ILE A 50 8.61 1.79 3.28
C ILE A 50 7.12 2.01 3.53
N ARG A 51 6.45 1.08 4.22
CA ARG A 51 5.04 1.23 4.60
C ARG A 51 4.83 2.45 5.48
N ASN A 52 5.61 2.58 6.55
CA ASN A 52 5.47 3.68 7.48
C ASN A 52 5.69 5.03 6.76
N ASP A 53 6.66 5.10 5.85
CA ASP A 53 6.90 6.29 5.02
C ASP A 53 5.73 6.61 4.09
N VAL A 54 5.19 5.60 3.38
CA VAL A 54 4.00 5.77 2.52
C VAL A 54 2.84 6.32 3.33
N LEU A 55 2.51 5.71 4.47
CA LEU A 55 1.39 6.13 5.32
C LEU A 55 1.61 7.54 5.86
N ALA A 56 2.82 7.86 6.34
CA ALA A 56 3.16 9.19 6.83
C ALA A 56 3.01 10.26 5.74
N HIS A 57 3.42 9.96 4.50
CA HIS A 57 3.27 10.89 3.38
C HIS A 57 1.82 11.03 2.91
N LEU A 58 1.04 9.96 2.91
CA LEU A 58 -0.41 10.02 2.62
C LEU A 58 -1.16 10.86 3.66
N GLN A 59 -0.85 10.70 4.94
CA GLN A 59 -1.39 11.55 6.00
C GLN A 59 -0.99 13.02 5.85
N ALA A 60 0.26 13.29 5.46
CA ALA A 60 0.70 14.65 5.17
C ALA A 60 -0.08 15.25 3.99
N ILE A 61 -0.29 14.50 2.90
CA ILE A 61 -1.14 14.94 1.78
C ILE A 61 -2.55 15.27 2.25
N SER A 62 -3.17 14.41 3.07
CA SER A 62 -4.51 14.65 3.64
C SER A 62 -4.62 15.97 4.43
N LYS A 63 -3.58 16.30 5.21
CA LYS A 63 -3.48 17.57 5.95
C LYS A 63 -3.38 18.76 5.00
N GLU A 64 -2.54 18.68 3.97
CA GLU A 64 -2.40 19.75 2.97
C GLU A 64 -3.67 19.90 2.12
N VAL A 65 -4.39 18.82 1.80
CA VAL A 65 -5.71 18.86 1.13
C VAL A 65 -6.73 19.64 1.96
N THR A 66 -6.71 19.46 3.28
CA THR A 66 -7.52 20.24 4.20
C THR A 66 -7.13 21.72 4.18
N ALA A 67 -5.83 22.02 4.23
CA ALA A 67 -5.33 23.38 4.17
C ALA A 67 -5.68 24.09 2.84
N ILE A 68 -5.55 23.41 1.69
CA ILE A 68 -5.98 23.90 0.38
C ILE A 68 -7.49 24.17 0.37
N SER A 69 -8.26 23.22 0.89
CA SER A 69 -9.72 23.37 1.00
C SER A 69 -10.09 24.60 1.83
N LEU A 70 -9.35 24.91 2.89
CA LEU A 70 -9.57 26.13 3.69
C LEU A 70 -9.09 27.39 2.97
N ALA A 71 -7.96 27.37 2.27
CA ALA A 71 -7.42 28.50 1.52
C ALA A 71 -8.33 28.92 0.35
N LEU A 72 -9.06 27.96 -0.23
CA LEU A 72 -10.03 28.18 -1.31
C LEU A 72 -11.44 28.57 -0.79
N ARG A 73 -11.64 28.67 0.53
CA ARG A 73 -12.88 29.22 1.09
C ARG A 73 -12.92 30.73 0.79
N PRO A 74 -14.03 31.28 0.28
CA PRO A 74 -14.12 32.72 0.05
C PRO A 74 -13.98 33.54 1.36
N PRO A 75 -13.19 34.64 1.35
CA PRO A 75 -12.32 35.10 0.26
C PRO A 75 -11.07 34.21 0.09
N VAL A 76 -10.73 33.87 -1.15
CA VAL A 76 -9.60 32.97 -1.46
C VAL A 76 -8.27 33.60 -1.04
N SER A 77 -7.48 32.86 -0.27
CA SER A 77 -6.12 33.25 0.13
C SER A 77 -5.09 32.66 -0.84
N GLN A 78 -4.67 33.46 -1.83
CA GLN A 78 -3.71 33.03 -2.86
C GLN A 78 -2.33 32.69 -2.29
N ASP A 79 -1.84 33.47 -1.32
CA ASP A 79 -0.55 33.20 -0.68
C ASP A 79 -0.57 31.91 0.15
N ALA A 80 -1.65 31.68 0.90
CA ALA A 80 -1.82 30.44 1.65
C ALA A 80 -1.93 29.23 0.72
N LEU A 81 -2.71 29.35 -0.36
CA LEU A 81 -2.83 28.31 -1.37
C LEU A 81 -1.47 27.95 -1.99
N LYS A 82 -0.72 28.97 -2.42
CA LYS A 82 0.61 28.78 -3.01
C LYS A 82 1.58 28.12 -2.05
N GLY A 83 1.70 28.63 -0.82
CA GLY A 83 2.60 28.05 0.17
C GLY A 83 2.24 26.61 0.54
N THR A 84 0.95 26.27 0.49
CA THR A 84 0.45 24.90 0.71
C THR A 84 0.81 23.99 -0.48
N LEU A 85 0.63 24.46 -1.72
CA LEU A 85 1.01 23.71 -2.92
C LEU A 85 2.53 23.48 -3.00
N GLU A 86 3.36 24.45 -2.59
CA GLU A 86 4.82 24.29 -2.53
C GLU A 86 5.24 23.18 -1.55
N LYS A 87 4.62 23.12 -0.36
CA LYS A 87 4.85 22.01 0.59
C LYS A 87 4.43 20.67 0.00
N LEU A 88 3.28 20.66 -0.68
CA LEU A 88 2.71 19.46 -1.26
C LEU A 88 3.59 18.86 -2.35
N VAL A 89 4.29 19.69 -3.14
CA VAL A 89 5.31 19.21 -4.09
C VAL A 89 6.39 18.40 -3.38
N GLY A 90 6.85 18.88 -2.22
CA GLY A 90 7.83 18.16 -1.41
C GLY A 90 7.30 16.85 -0.84
N VAL A 91 6.06 16.84 -0.32
CA VAL A 91 5.44 15.63 0.25
C VAL A 91 5.17 14.59 -0.83
N VAL A 92 4.61 14.99 -1.98
CA VAL A 92 4.36 14.09 -3.11
C VAL A 92 5.67 13.54 -3.64
N GLY A 93 6.72 14.36 -3.78
CA GLY A 93 8.04 13.86 -4.19
C GLY A 93 8.58 12.76 -3.27
N LYS A 94 8.37 12.86 -1.96
CA LYS A 94 8.75 11.81 -1.01
C LYS A 94 7.86 10.56 -1.11
N LEU A 95 6.56 10.73 -1.34
CA LEU A 95 5.65 9.59 -1.61
C LEU A 95 6.08 8.85 -2.88
N VAL A 96 6.42 9.58 -3.94
CA VAL A 96 6.93 9.00 -5.20
C VAL A 96 8.19 8.19 -4.92
N TYR A 97 9.14 8.74 -4.20
CA TYR A 97 10.36 8.04 -3.81
C TYR A 97 10.05 6.75 -3.03
N ALA A 98 9.18 6.82 -2.01
CA ALA A 98 8.78 5.64 -1.25
C ALA A 98 8.08 4.58 -2.13
N ALA A 99 7.27 5.00 -3.10
CA ALA A 99 6.61 4.12 -4.06
C ALA A 99 7.60 3.45 -5.03
N GLU A 100 8.69 4.12 -5.39
CA GLU A 100 9.74 3.54 -6.23
C GLU A 100 10.56 2.46 -5.51
N LEU A 101 10.64 2.54 -4.18
CA LEU A 101 11.28 1.53 -3.33
C LEU A 101 10.42 0.28 -3.11
N LEU A 102 9.11 0.34 -3.42
CA LEU A 102 8.22 -0.79 -3.20
C LEU A 102 8.63 -1.99 -4.07
N PRO A 103 8.78 -3.19 -3.49
CA PRO A 103 8.92 -4.41 -4.25
C PRO A 103 7.74 -4.60 -5.21
N ARG A 104 7.98 -5.22 -6.36
CA ARG A 104 6.93 -5.54 -7.34
C ARG A 104 6.24 -6.87 -7.08
N ASP A 105 6.88 -7.72 -6.27
CA ASP A 105 6.42 -9.04 -5.91
C ASP A 105 5.98 -9.12 -4.45
N GLY A 106 5.17 -10.14 -4.15
CA GLY A 106 4.55 -10.33 -2.85
C GLY A 106 3.16 -9.69 -2.78
N THR A 107 2.21 -10.42 -2.19
CA THR A 107 0.82 -9.98 -2.00
C THR A 107 0.73 -8.63 -1.32
N LEU A 108 1.61 -8.44 -0.35
CA LEU A 108 1.72 -7.24 0.43
C LEU A 108 2.17 -6.03 -0.40
N ALA A 109 3.32 -6.15 -1.07
CA ALA A 109 3.83 -5.04 -1.87
C ALA A 109 2.85 -4.69 -3.01
N LYS A 110 2.16 -5.68 -3.59
CA LYS A 110 1.04 -5.44 -4.53
C LYS A 110 -0.09 -4.63 -3.91
N ARG A 111 -0.49 -4.96 -2.68
CA ARG A 111 -1.54 -4.23 -1.96
C ARG A 111 -1.13 -2.78 -1.69
N MET A 112 0.09 -2.55 -1.22
CA MET A 112 0.63 -1.20 -1.03
C MET A 112 0.72 -0.41 -2.34
N ASN A 113 1.19 -1.04 -3.42
CA ASN A 113 1.24 -0.43 -4.74
C ASN A 113 -0.16 -0.03 -5.23
N TRP A 114 -1.19 -0.81 -4.92
CA TRP A 114 -2.58 -0.48 -5.22
C TRP A 114 -3.06 0.73 -4.41
N THR A 115 -2.78 0.75 -3.10
CA THR A 115 -3.14 1.89 -2.23
C THR A 115 -2.49 3.19 -2.66
N VAL A 116 -1.21 3.15 -3.05
CA VAL A 116 -0.52 4.33 -3.60
C VAL A 116 -1.19 4.77 -4.90
N GLN A 117 -1.57 3.85 -5.79
CA GLN A 117 -2.27 4.19 -7.03
C GLN A 117 -3.61 4.87 -6.76
N GLU A 118 -4.47 4.26 -5.94
CA GLU A 118 -5.78 4.84 -5.58
C GLU A 118 -5.62 6.23 -4.95
N SER A 119 -4.61 6.40 -4.09
CA SER A 119 -4.31 7.68 -3.44
C SER A 119 -3.89 8.76 -4.44
N LEU A 120 -3.00 8.41 -5.37
CA LEU A 120 -2.54 9.33 -6.41
C LEU A 120 -3.67 9.70 -7.38
N GLU A 121 -4.52 8.74 -7.77
CA GLU A 121 -5.68 8.99 -8.64
C GLU A 121 -6.70 9.92 -7.95
N ALA A 122 -7.04 9.66 -6.69
CA ALA A 122 -7.90 10.54 -5.89
C ALA A 122 -7.31 11.95 -5.77
N PHE A 123 -5.99 12.04 -5.57
CA PHE A 123 -5.29 13.31 -5.47
C PHE A 123 -5.27 14.08 -6.79
N GLN A 124 -5.11 13.43 -7.94
CA GLN A 124 -5.22 14.08 -9.27
C GLN A 124 -6.61 14.67 -9.51
N HIS A 125 -7.67 13.95 -9.13
CA HIS A 125 -9.03 14.48 -9.19
C HIS A 125 -9.20 15.73 -8.31
N PHE A 126 -8.58 15.75 -7.13
CA PHE A 126 -8.56 16.92 -6.27
C PHE A 126 -7.79 18.09 -6.91
N LEU A 127 -6.61 17.86 -7.49
CA LEU A 127 -5.84 18.88 -8.21
C LEU A 127 -6.64 19.52 -9.35
N SER A 128 -7.33 18.72 -10.15
CA SER A 128 -8.23 19.20 -11.21
C SER A 128 -9.38 20.05 -10.66
N SER A 129 -9.92 19.67 -9.49
CA SER A 129 -10.97 20.43 -8.80
C SER A 129 -10.49 21.78 -8.27
N ILE A 130 -9.21 21.90 -7.88
CA ILE A 130 -8.59 23.19 -7.50
C ILE A 130 -8.61 24.13 -8.70
N SER A 131 -8.08 23.70 -9.85
CA SER A 131 -8.05 24.50 -11.08
C SER A 131 -9.45 24.95 -11.50
N SER A 132 -10.42 24.03 -11.43
CA SER A 132 -11.83 24.33 -11.72
C SER A 132 -12.43 25.36 -10.76
N THR A 133 -12.05 25.32 -9.48
CA THR A 133 -12.52 26.28 -8.47
C THR A 133 -11.90 27.66 -8.69
N LEU A 134 -10.62 27.74 -9.04
CA LEU A 134 -9.93 29.00 -9.33
C LEU A 134 -10.45 29.67 -10.60
N ALA A 135 -10.82 28.89 -11.62
CA ALA A 135 -11.36 29.38 -12.88
C ALA A 135 -12.88 29.67 -12.83
N ALA A 136 -13.59 29.26 -11.77
CA ALA A 136 -15.04 29.35 -11.72
C ALA A 136 -15.53 30.80 -11.64
N PRO A 137 -16.44 31.24 -12.54
CA PRO A 137 -17.12 32.51 -12.37
C PRO A 137 -18.01 32.51 -11.12
N SER A 138 -18.35 33.70 -10.61
CA SER A 138 -19.17 33.85 -9.40
C SER A 138 -20.51 33.11 -9.44
N SER A 139 -21.10 32.92 -10.63
CA SER A 139 -22.35 32.18 -10.84
C SER A 139 -22.23 30.67 -10.60
N SER A 140 -21.04 30.08 -10.75
CA SER A 140 -20.78 28.66 -10.54
C SER A 140 -19.82 28.36 -9.38
N ALA A 141 -19.34 29.39 -8.67
CA ALA A 141 -18.38 29.27 -7.58
C ALA A 141 -18.83 28.29 -6.48
N LYS A 142 -20.12 28.26 -6.14
CA LYS A 142 -20.67 27.29 -5.18
C LYS A 142 -20.54 25.85 -5.68
N SER A 143 -20.93 25.60 -6.93
CA SER A 143 -20.86 24.27 -7.52
C SER A 143 -19.42 23.77 -7.63
N ALA A 144 -18.49 24.64 -8.02
CA ALA A 144 -17.07 24.29 -8.09
C ALA A 144 -16.51 23.99 -6.70
N ARG A 145 -16.93 24.76 -5.68
CA ARG A 145 -16.56 24.51 -4.29
C ARG A 145 -17.10 23.18 -3.76
N ASP A 146 -18.33 22.82 -4.10
CA ASP A 146 -18.93 21.54 -3.71
C ASP A 146 -18.19 20.36 -4.37
N GLU A 147 -17.73 20.52 -5.62
CA GLU A 147 -16.88 19.53 -6.30
C GLU A 147 -15.51 19.38 -5.64
N LEU A 148 -14.85 20.49 -5.30
CA LEU A 148 -13.60 20.49 -4.56
C LEU A 148 -13.70 19.77 -3.21
N LEU A 149 -14.81 19.97 -2.48
CA LEU A 149 -15.02 19.28 -1.20
C LEU A 149 -15.33 17.79 -1.39
N ARG A 150 -16.02 17.43 -2.48
CA ARG A 150 -16.26 16.03 -2.84
C ARG A 150 -14.96 15.31 -3.16
N SER A 151 -14.08 15.90 -3.98
CA SER A 151 -12.78 15.32 -4.30
C SER A 151 -11.85 15.29 -3.08
N ALA A 152 -11.87 16.31 -2.21
CA ALA A 152 -11.16 16.28 -0.93
C ALA A 152 -11.62 15.10 -0.05
N LYS A 153 -12.93 14.86 0.04
CA LYS A 153 -13.50 13.74 0.77
C LYS A 153 -13.05 12.39 0.23
N THR A 154 -12.93 12.26 -1.09
CA THR A 154 -12.38 11.05 -1.72
C THR A 154 -10.93 10.83 -1.29
N VAL A 155 -10.09 11.88 -1.29
CA VAL A 155 -8.69 11.76 -0.80
C VAL A 155 -8.66 11.33 0.66
N TRP A 156 -9.43 11.97 1.54
CA TRP A 156 -9.48 11.57 2.95
C TRP A 156 -9.90 10.12 3.13
N SER A 157 -10.95 9.68 2.44
CA SER A 157 -11.43 8.30 2.53
C SER A 157 -10.40 7.28 2.07
N VAL A 158 -9.61 7.59 1.02
CA VAL A 158 -8.55 6.68 0.56
C VAL A 158 -7.40 6.64 1.56
N VAL A 159 -7.03 7.79 2.15
CA VAL A 159 -5.99 7.85 3.19
C VAL A 159 -6.41 7.12 4.46
N ASP A 160 -7.67 7.24 4.89
CA ASP A 160 -8.20 6.52 6.05
C ASP A 160 -8.13 5.00 5.83
N LYS A 161 -8.57 4.52 4.66
CA LYS A 161 -8.44 3.11 4.26
C LYS A 161 -7.00 2.64 4.19
N ALA A 162 -6.09 3.50 3.72
CA ALA A 162 -4.67 3.19 3.68
C ALA A 162 -4.11 2.97 5.09
N GLN A 163 -4.58 3.75 6.06
CA GLN A 163 -4.18 3.62 7.46
C GLN A 163 -4.74 2.34 8.10
N GLU A 164 -6.03 2.05 7.93
CA GLU A 164 -6.64 0.80 8.40
C GLU A 164 -5.88 -0.43 7.86
N MET A 165 -5.58 -0.42 6.55
CA MET A 165 -4.76 -1.45 5.93
C MET A 165 -3.33 -1.48 6.48
N GLY A 166 -2.76 -0.33 6.84
CA GLY A 166 -1.46 -0.20 7.47
C GLY A 166 -1.40 -0.89 8.83
N ASP A 167 -2.47 -0.77 9.61
CA ASP A 167 -2.64 -1.39 10.92
C ASP A 167 -2.84 -2.90 10.80
N ASP A 168 -3.72 -3.37 9.90
CA ASP A 168 -3.88 -4.79 9.57
C ASP A 168 -2.55 -5.42 9.13
N LEU A 169 -1.79 -4.65 8.36
CA LEU A 169 -0.50 -5.06 7.88
C LEU A 169 0.58 -5.07 8.98
N ALA A 170 0.52 -4.14 9.91
CA ALA A 170 1.39 -4.18 11.09
C ALA A 170 1.12 -5.45 11.89
N ALA A 171 -0.15 -5.78 12.11
CA ALA A 171 -0.54 -7.03 12.75
C ALA A 171 -0.04 -8.27 11.98
N ALA A 172 -0.09 -8.26 10.64
CA ALA A 172 0.41 -9.37 9.82
C ALA A 172 1.95 -9.47 9.75
N LEU A 173 2.69 -8.40 10.03
CA LEU A 173 4.16 -8.36 9.94
C LEU A 173 4.86 -8.44 11.29
N GLU A 174 4.21 -8.01 12.38
CA GLU A 174 4.77 -8.02 13.72
C GLU A 174 4.55 -9.38 14.41
N PRO A 175 5.57 -9.94 15.09
CA PRO A 175 5.38 -11.13 15.90
C PRO A 175 4.46 -10.87 17.11
N PRO A 176 3.65 -11.87 17.53
CA PRO A 176 3.40 -13.14 16.85
C PRO A 176 2.43 -12.94 15.68
N GLN A 177 2.74 -13.53 14.52
CA GLN A 177 1.88 -13.49 13.33
C GLN A 177 0.70 -14.44 13.55
N ASP A 178 -0.24 -14.07 14.42
CA ASP A 178 -1.32 -14.92 14.90
C ASP A 178 -2.19 -15.46 13.75
N GLU A 179 -2.40 -14.67 12.69
CA GLU A 179 -3.11 -15.12 11.48
C GLU A 179 -2.33 -16.20 10.70
N LEU A 180 -1.00 -16.07 10.59
CA LEU A 180 -0.16 -17.11 9.98
C LEU A 180 -0.19 -18.37 10.85
N LYS A 181 -0.19 -18.19 12.17
CA LYS A 181 -0.30 -19.29 13.11
C LYS A 181 -1.62 -20.05 12.95
N GLU A 182 -2.73 -19.33 12.94
CA GLU A 182 -4.08 -19.90 12.74
C GLU A 182 -4.18 -20.61 11.38
N ALA A 183 -3.73 -19.98 10.29
CA ALA A 183 -3.76 -20.58 8.96
C ALA A 183 -2.90 -21.85 8.88
N VAL A 184 -1.71 -21.86 9.50
CA VAL A 184 -0.90 -23.07 9.58
C VAL A 184 -1.59 -24.13 10.43
N GLU A 185 -2.14 -23.78 11.59
CA GLU A 185 -2.90 -24.71 12.44
C GLU A 185 -4.09 -25.34 11.71
N GLU A 186 -4.82 -24.58 10.90
CA GLU A 186 -5.90 -25.07 10.05
C GLU A 186 -5.38 -26.07 9.01
N VAL A 187 -4.29 -25.75 8.30
CA VAL A 187 -3.66 -26.66 7.34
C VAL A 187 -3.18 -27.94 8.02
N LEU A 188 -2.62 -27.84 9.23
CA LEU A 188 -2.20 -29.00 10.02
C LEU A 188 -3.40 -29.86 10.45
N SER A 189 -4.52 -29.24 10.79
CA SER A 189 -5.77 -29.94 11.15
C SER A 189 -6.36 -30.68 9.95
N VAL A 190 -6.55 -29.99 8.82
CA VAL A 190 -7.05 -30.58 7.58
C VAL A 190 -6.13 -31.71 7.10
N GLY A 191 -4.81 -31.53 7.21
CA GLY A 191 -3.84 -32.57 6.89
C GLY A 191 -4.00 -33.82 7.77
N GLU A 192 -4.27 -33.66 9.07
CA GLU A 192 -4.49 -34.80 9.97
C GLU A 192 -5.83 -35.50 9.71
N GLU A 193 -6.88 -34.76 9.36
CA GLU A 193 -8.15 -35.36 8.93
C GLU A 193 -7.97 -36.17 7.64
N LEU A 194 -7.24 -35.63 6.66
CA LEU A 194 -6.90 -36.36 5.45
C LEU A 194 -6.06 -37.62 5.74
N ALA A 195 -5.08 -37.51 6.65
CA ALA A 195 -4.29 -38.67 7.10
C ALA A 195 -5.18 -39.77 7.68
N LYS A 196 -6.13 -39.43 8.55
CA LYS A 196 -7.10 -40.40 9.12
C LYS A 196 -7.98 -41.03 8.05
N CYS A 197 -8.41 -40.27 7.04
CA CYS A 197 -9.16 -40.82 5.91
C CYS A 197 -8.31 -41.81 5.10
N ILE A 198 -7.03 -41.51 4.89
CA ILE A 198 -6.10 -42.41 4.20
C ILE A 198 -5.89 -43.69 5.03
N GLU A 199 -5.68 -43.58 6.34
CA GLU A 199 -5.55 -44.73 7.25
C GLU A 199 -6.78 -45.64 7.16
N GLY A 200 -7.99 -45.08 7.29
CA GLY A 200 -9.22 -45.85 7.16
C GLY A 200 -9.34 -46.55 5.80
N ALA A 201 -9.05 -45.85 4.71
CA ALA A 201 -9.12 -46.43 3.37
C ALA A 201 -8.07 -47.55 3.16
N VAL A 202 -6.87 -47.36 3.68
CA VAL A 202 -5.77 -48.34 3.59
C VAL A 202 -6.05 -49.56 4.46
N ASP A 203 -6.62 -49.39 5.65
CA ASP A 203 -7.01 -50.51 6.52
C ASP A 203 -8.14 -51.35 5.92
N GLU A 204 -9.14 -50.69 5.31
CA GLU A 204 -10.28 -51.35 4.68
C GLU A 204 -9.94 -52.05 3.37
N ARG A 205 -9.05 -51.47 2.55
CA ARG A 205 -8.88 -51.87 1.13
C ARG A 205 -7.45 -52.19 0.72
N GLY A 206 -6.45 -51.88 1.54
CA GLY A 206 -5.04 -52.08 1.23
C GLY A 206 -4.62 -53.54 1.34
N SER A 207 -3.68 -53.96 0.49
CA SER A 207 -2.91 -55.18 0.75
C SER A 207 -1.97 -54.97 1.94
N GLU A 208 -1.48 -56.04 2.57
CA GLU A 208 -0.54 -55.93 3.71
C GLU A 208 0.73 -55.13 3.36
N GLU A 209 1.22 -55.23 2.12
CA GLU A 209 2.37 -54.43 1.67
C GLU A 209 2.04 -52.94 1.57
N VAL A 210 0.85 -52.60 1.07
CA VAL A 210 0.37 -51.21 0.98
C VAL A 210 0.13 -50.65 2.37
N LYS A 211 -0.50 -51.42 3.27
CA LYS A 211 -0.71 -51.02 4.67
C LYS A 211 0.61 -50.66 5.34
N LYS A 212 1.62 -51.53 5.22
CA LYS A 212 2.93 -51.27 5.81
C LYS A 212 3.60 -50.02 5.25
N ALA A 213 3.59 -49.84 3.93
CA ALA A 213 4.23 -48.70 3.28
C ALA A 213 3.54 -47.37 3.62
N GLU A 214 2.21 -47.33 3.57
CA GLU A 214 1.43 -46.11 3.85
C GLU A 214 1.52 -45.71 5.33
N MET A 215 1.48 -46.68 6.26
CA MET A 215 1.64 -46.39 7.69
C MET A 215 3.05 -45.85 8.01
N GLU A 216 4.09 -46.36 7.33
CA GLU A 216 5.45 -45.83 7.46
C GLU A 216 5.54 -44.40 6.93
N TRP A 217 4.96 -44.13 5.76
CA TRP A 217 4.92 -42.79 5.17
C TRP A 217 4.15 -41.79 6.04
N LEU A 218 2.97 -42.16 6.55
CA LEU A 218 2.16 -41.33 7.46
C LEU A 218 2.90 -41.03 8.76
N GLY A 219 3.66 -41.99 9.29
CA GLY A 219 4.54 -41.77 10.44
C GLY A 219 5.61 -40.71 10.19
N VAL A 220 6.26 -40.76 9.02
CA VAL A 220 7.25 -39.75 8.60
C VAL A 220 6.59 -38.38 8.42
N TRP A 221 5.43 -38.34 7.76
CA TRP A 221 4.68 -37.11 7.52
C TRP A 221 4.28 -36.43 8.84
N ARG A 222 3.71 -37.16 9.81
CA ARG A 222 3.35 -36.61 11.14
C ARG A 222 4.56 -36.05 11.87
N LYS A 223 5.72 -36.72 11.79
CA LYS A 223 6.96 -36.21 12.39
C LYS A 223 7.44 -34.91 11.76
N GLN A 224 7.36 -34.78 10.43
CA GLN A 224 7.69 -33.54 9.72
C GLN A 224 6.74 -32.41 10.10
N ARG A 225 5.44 -32.72 10.17
CA ARG A 225 4.39 -31.81 10.62
C ARG A 225 4.65 -31.27 12.02
N ASP A 226 4.91 -32.15 12.99
CA ASP A 226 5.15 -31.76 14.38
C ASP A 226 6.42 -30.90 14.51
N THR A 227 7.44 -31.21 13.70
CA THR A 227 8.66 -30.39 13.61
C THR A 227 8.38 -29.00 13.04
N ALA A 228 7.53 -28.89 12.01
CA ALA A 228 7.12 -27.61 11.45
C ALA A 228 6.30 -26.79 12.46
N LYS A 229 5.37 -27.44 13.19
CA LYS A 229 4.61 -26.80 14.27
C LYS A 229 5.51 -26.28 15.38
N ALA A 230 6.46 -27.09 15.86
CA ALA A 230 7.39 -26.68 16.89
C ALA A 230 8.28 -25.49 16.46
N LYS A 231 8.63 -25.40 15.18
CA LYS A 231 9.35 -24.24 14.63
C LYS A 231 8.48 -22.99 14.58
N LEU A 232 7.20 -23.14 14.23
CA LEU A 232 6.24 -22.04 14.22
C LEU A 232 5.98 -21.51 15.64
N ASP A 233 5.79 -22.40 16.63
CA ASP A 233 5.60 -22.03 18.04
C ASP A 233 6.83 -21.35 18.68
N ALA A 234 8.00 -21.45 18.03
CA ALA A 234 9.26 -20.85 18.49
C ALA A 234 9.57 -19.48 17.87
N ILE A 235 8.74 -19.01 16.91
CA ILE A 235 8.82 -17.70 16.26
C ILE A 235 7.79 -16.78 16.93
#